data_AF-A0A7X6Z2Q5-F1
#
_entry.id   AF-A0A7X6Z2Q5-F1
#
_cell.length_a   1.000
_cell.length_b   1.000
_cell.length_c   1.000
_cell.angle_alpha   90.00
_cell.angle_beta   90.00
_cell.angle_gamma   90.00
#
_symmetry.space_group_name_H-M   'P 1'
#
loop_
_entity.id
_entity.type
_entity.pdbx_description
1 polymer ?
#
loop_
_entity_poly.entity_id
_entity_poly.type
_entity_poly.pdbx_seq_one_letter_code
_entity_poly.pdbx_strand_id
1 'polypeptide(L)'
;MGCSAEGHISHILSDRLSSRPLGWCREGVDQMARLRAFKSNGGNVYDLFNKRRNEQLKEERILKLSKKDINRKIISKTANELIGNIPILSDGRMTGLNTLLKSFRGA
;
A
#
# COMPACT_ATOMS: atom_id res chain seq x y z
N MET A 1 -4.59 -33.11 -39.80
CA MET A 1 -4.24 -31.98 -38.91
C MET A 1 -5.53 -31.30 -38.49
N GLY A 2 -6.03 -31.62 -37.30
CA GLY A 2 -7.22 -30.97 -36.74
C GLY A 2 -7.07 -30.98 -35.23
N CYS A 3 -6.31 -30.03 -34.70
CA CYS A 3 -6.14 -29.89 -33.27
C CYS A 3 -7.39 -29.18 -32.73
N SER A 4 -8.24 -29.88 -31.98
CA SER A 4 -9.43 -29.33 -31.29
C SER A 4 -9.06 -28.40 -30.12
N ALA A 5 -8.04 -27.56 -30.30
CA ALA A 5 -7.60 -26.58 -29.32
C ALA A 5 -8.72 -25.57 -29.00
N GLU A 6 -9.49 -25.18 -30.01
CA GLU A 6 -10.67 -24.33 -29.85
C GLU A 6 -11.76 -25.01 -29.02
N GLY A 7 -11.98 -26.32 -29.20
CA GLY A 7 -12.92 -27.12 -28.39
C GLY A 7 -12.50 -27.21 -26.93
N HIS A 8 -11.21 -27.43 -26.67
CA HIS A 8 -10.67 -27.47 -25.31
C HIS A 8 -10.86 -26.14 -24.57
N ILE A 9 -10.58 -25.02 -25.22
CA ILE A 9 -10.67 -23.68 -24.61
C ILE A 9 -12.14 -23.24 -24.49
N SER A 10 -12.95 -23.51 -25.50
CA SER A 10 -14.37 -23.11 -25.52
C SER A 10 -15.18 -23.84 -24.47
N HIS A 11 -14.90 -25.12 -24.19
CA HIS A 11 -15.59 -25.85 -23.11
C HIS A 11 -15.28 -25.24 -21.74
N ILE A 12 -14.00 -24.95 -21.46
CA ILE A 12 -13.56 -24.36 -20.17
C ILE A 12 -14.23 -22.99 -19.91
N LEU A 13 -14.39 -22.17 -20.94
CA LEU A 13 -14.98 -20.84 -20.82
C LEU A 13 -16.51 -20.86 -20.86
N SER A 14 -17.10 -21.67 -21.75
CA SER A 14 -18.55 -21.68 -22.01
C SER A 14 -19.37 -22.33 -20.90
N ASP A 15 -18.80 -23.27 -20.15
CA ASP A 15 -19.46 -24.02 -19.07
C ASP A 15 -20.10 -23.14 -17.98
N ARG A 16 -19.67 -21.89 -17.86
CA ARG A 16 -20.26 -20.91 -16.92
C ARG A 16 -20.59 -19.57 -17.56
N LEU A 17 -19.82 -19.11 -18.54
CA LEU A 17 -20.01 -17.79 -19.12
C LEU A 17 -21.17 -17.78 -20.14
N SER A 18 -21.33 -18.86 -20.89
CA SER A 18 -22.39 -18.99 -21.91
C SER A 18 -23.61 -19.73 -21.38
N SER A 19 -23.41 -20.81 -20.61
CA SER A 19 -24.52 -21.67 -20.16
C SER A 19 -25.36 -21.08 -19.02
N ARG A 20 -24.79 -20.20 -18.18
CA ARG A 20 -25.43 -19.64 -16.97
C ARG A 20 -25.00 -18.18 -16.74
N PRO A 21 -25.41 -17.23 -17.61
CA PRO A 21 -25.01 -15.84 -17.47
C PRO A 21 -25.65 -15.21 -16.22
N LEU A 22 -24.86 -14.94 -15.18
CA LEU A 22 -25.32 -14.26 -13.95
C LEU A 22 -25.35 -12.72 -14.07
N GLY A 23 -25.58 -12.16 -15.27
CA GLY A 23 -25.61 -10.70 -15.45
C GLY A 23 -24.28 -10.01 -15.13
N TRP A 24 -23.17 -10.60 -15.59
CA TRP A 24 -21.83 -10.06 -15.35
C TRP A 24 -21.61 -8.74 -16.10
N CYS A 25 -20.96 -7.77 -15.46
CA CYS A 25 -20.42 -6.62 -16.19
C CYS A 25 -19.24 -7.08 -17.08
N ARG A 26 -18.90 -6.28 -18.10
CA ARG A 26 -17.82 -6.60 -19.06
C ARG A 26 -16.49 -6.90 -18.35
N GLU A 27 -16.15 -6.14 -17.32
CA GLU A 27 -14.93 -6.35 -16.55
C GLU A 27 -14.98 -7.62 -15.69
N GLY A 28 -16.12 -7.90 -15.05
CA GLY A 28 -16.29 -9.10 -14.24
C GLY A 28 -16.22 -10.38 -15.07
N VAL A 29 -16.77 -10.35 -16.29
CA VAL A 29 -16.72 -11.50 -17.21
C VAL A 29 -15.28 -11.79 -17.64
N ASP A 30 -14.47 -10.76 -17.91
CA ASP A 30 -13.06 -10.89 -18.28
C ASP A 30 -12.21 -11.40 -17.10
N GLN A 31 -12.38 -10.82 -15.91
CA GLN A 31 -11.70 -11.30 -14.70
C GLN A 31 -12.02 -12.78 -14.42
N MET A 32 -13.28 -13.17 -14.57
CA MET A 32 -13.71 -14.54 -14.37
C MET A 32 -13.16 -15.49 -15.44
N ALA A 33 -13.12 -15.08 -16.71
CA ALA A 33 -12.51 -15.85 -17.78
C ALA A 33 -11.02 -16.13 -17.50
N ARG A 34 -10.26 -15.10 -17.09
CA ARG A 34 -8.84 -15.22 -16.73
C ARG A 34 -8.62 -16.17 -15.55
N LEU A 35 -9.46 -16.10 -14.51
CA LEU A 35 -9.36 -17.00 -13.36
C LEU A 35 -9.66 -18.46 -13.74
N ARG A 36 -10.60 -18.71 -14.64
CA ARG A 36 -10.88 -20.07 -15.15
C ARG A 36 -9.70 -20.63 -15.93
N ALA A 37 -9.14 -19.84 -16.85
CA ALA A 37 -7.95 -20.22 -17.60
C ALA A 37 -6.75 -20.49 -16.68
N PHE A 38 -6.56 -19.67 -15.65
CA PHE A 38 -5.51 -19.88 -14.65
C PHE A 38 -5.71 -21.18 -13.88
N LYS A 39 -6.95 -21.49 -13.49
CA LYS A 39 -7.30 -22.74 -12.80
C LYS A 39 -7.11 -23.96 -13.71
N SER A 40 -7.51 -23.90 -14.98
CA SER A 40 -7.30 -25.00 -15.94
C SER A 40 -5.82 -25.26 -16.21
N ASN A 41 -4.99 -24.22 -16.10
CA ASN A 41 -3.53 -24.33 -16.19
C ASN A 41 -2.86 -24.85 -14.90
N GLY A 42 -3.64 -25.31 -13.91
CA GLY A 42 -3.13 -25.83 -12.63
C GLY A 42 -2.76 -24.76 -11.60
N GLY A 43 -3.11 -23.50 -11.85
CA GLY A 43 -2.84 -22.39 -10.95
C GLY A 43 -3.72 -22.42 -9.69
N ASN A 44 -3.11 -22.21 -8.53
CA ASN A 44 -3.83 -22.04 -7.27
C ASN A 44 -4.32 -20.58 -7.09
N VAL A 45 -5.63 -20.39 -7.18
CA VAL A 45 -6.28 -19.06 -7.05
C VAL A 45 -6.03 -18.43 -5.68
N TYR A 46 -5.95 -19.25 -4.62
CA TYR A 46 -5.74 -18.77 -3.26
C TYR A 46 -4.36 -18.10 -3.11
N ASP A 47 -3.34 -18.72 -3.69
CA ASP A 47 -1.97 -18.19 -3.66
C ASP A 47 -1.86 -16.89 -4.44
N LEU A 48 -2.53 -16.80 -5.59
CA LEU A 48 -2.59 -15.58 -6.38
C LEU A 48 -3.21 -14.42 -5.59
N PHE A 49 -4.31 -14.69 -4.88
CA PHE A 49 -4.99 -13.69 -4.07
C PHE A 49 -4.13 -13.24 -2.88
N ASN A 50 -3.50 -14.20 -2.19
CA ASN A 50 -2.60 -13.90 -1.07
C ASN A 50 -1.39 -13.07 -1.50
N LYS A 51 -0.80 -13.37 -2.66
CA LYS A 51 0.31 -12.56 -3.22
C LYS A 51 -0.13 -11.12 -3.46
N ARG A 52 -1.25 -10.92 -4.16
CA ARG A 52 -1.79 -9.58 -4.44
C ARG A 52 -2.10 -8.80 -3.15
N ARG A 53 -2.70 -9.46 -2.16
CA ARG A 53 -2.98 -8.85 -0.85
C ARG A 53 -1.68 -8.44 -0.13
N ASN A 54 -0.67 -9.31 -0.16
CA ASN A 54 0.61 -9.03 0.49
C ASN A 54 1.36 -7.87 -0.18
N GLU A 55 1.28 -7.74 -1.50
CA GLU A 55 1.84 -6.60 -2.24
C GLU A 55 1.16 -5.29 -1.84
N GLN A 56 -0.17 -5.25 -1.82
CA GLN A 56 -0.93 -4.06 -1.36
C GLN A 56 -0.54 -3.66 0.06
N LEU A 57 -0.46 -4.64 0.99
CA LEU A 57 -0.04 -4.37 2.36
C LEU A 57 1.40 -3.83 2.46
N LYS A 58 2.30 -4.29 1.59
CA LYS A 58 3.68 -3.77 1.52
C LYS A 58 3.68 -2.32 1.05
N GLU A 59 2.95 -2.01 -0.01
CA GLU A 59 2.82 -0.65 -0.55
C GLU A 59 2.25 0.32 0.50
N GLU A 60 1.19 -0.09 1.19
CA GLU A 60 0.60 0.70 2.28
C GLU A 60 1.59 0.97 3.42
N ARG A 61 2.41 -0.03 3.79
CA ARG A 61 3.45 0.14 4.80
C ARG A 61 4.52 1.13 4.35
N ILE A 62 4.99 1.01 3.11
CA ILE A 62 5.99 1.92 2.52
C ILE A 62 5.45 3.36 2.54
N LEU A 63 4.20 3.55 2.13
CA LEU A 63 3.54 4.85 2.12
C LEU A 63 3.39 5.43 3.53
N LYS A 64 3.04 4.60 4.52
CA LYS A 64 2.99 5.03 5.94
C LYS A 64 4.36 5.42 6.47
N LEU A 65 5.41 4.66 6.14
CA LEU A 65 6.78 4.97 6.56
C LEU A 65 7.25 6.29 5.95
N SER A 66 7.06 6.46 4.64
CA SER A 66 7.37 7.72 3.93
C SER A 66 6.69 8.94 4.57
N LYS A 67 5.38 8.83 4.89
CA LYS A 67 4.66 9.90 5.60
C LYS A 67 5.25 10.21 6.99
N LYS A 68 5.64 9.17 7.75
CA LYS A 68 6.29 9.35 9.06
C LYS A 68 7.65 10.03 8.92
N ASP A 69 8.42 9.68 7.91
CA ASP A 69 9.74 10.26 7.64
C ASP A 69 9.63 11.74 7.28
N ILE A 70 8.68 12.09 6.40
CA ILE A 70 8.37 13.47 6.05
C ILE A 70 7.96 14.26 7.29
N ASN A 71 7.05 13.72 8.11
CA ASN A 71 6.58 14.40 9.32
C ASN A 71 7.72 14.63 10.32
N ARG A 72 8.57 13.62 10.56
CA ARG A 72 9.78 13.78 11.38
C ARG A 72 10.70 14.88 10.87
N LYS A 73 10.92 14.94 9.55
CA LYS A 73 11.76 15.97 8.92
C LYS A 73 11.16 17.37 9.10
N ILE A 74 9.85 17.53 8.92
CA ILE A 74 9.15 18.80 9.15
C ILE A 74 9.31 19.22 10.61
N ILE A 75 9.00 18.34 11.57
CA ILE A 75 9.12 18.62 13.01
C ILE A 75 10.55 19.04 13.36
N SER A 76 11.57 18.31 12.88
CA SER A 76 12.97 18.65 13.15
C SER A 76 13.35 20.03 12.60
N LYS A 77 12.84 20.38 11.42
CA LYS A 77 13.13 21.69 10.79
C LYS A 77 12.44 22.82 11.54
N THR A 78 11.14 22.67 11.83
CA THR A 78 10.34 23.67 12.56
C THR A 78 10.83 23.88 13.98
N ALA A 79 11.19 22.80 14.69
CA ALA A 79 11.75 22.90 16.04
C ALA A 79 13.06 23.70 16.05
N ASN A 80 13.94 23.49 15.06
CA ASN A 80 15.23 24.18 14.97
C ASN A 80 15.07 25.68 14.67
N GLU A 81 14.08 26.07 13.88
CA GLU A 81 13.76 27.48 13.58
C GLU A 81 13.25 28.24 14.83
N LEU A 82 12.52 27.57 15.73
CA LEU A 82 11.94 28.19 16.92
C LEU A 82 12.91 28.34 18.11
N ILE A 83 13.81 27.38 18.32
CA ILE A 83 14.71 27.37 19.49
C ILE A 83 15.65 28.60 19.52
N GLY A 84 16.05 29.12 18.36
CA GLY A 84 16.91 30.31 18.26
C GLY A 84 16.20 31.64 18.57
N ASN A 85 14.87 31.66 18.60
CA ASN A 85 14.06 32.88 18.74
C ASN A 85 13.39 33.04 20.12
N ILE A 86 13.72 32.19 21.09
CA ILE A 86 13.14 32.23 22.44
C ILE A 86 13.93 33.24 23.30
N PRO A 87 13.37 34.41 23.67
CA PRO A 87 14.13 35.48 24.33
C PRO A 87 14.69 35.04 25.69
N ILE A 88 13.96 34.19 26.43
CA ILE A 88 14.38 33.73 27.75
C ILE A 88 15.64 32.85 27.71
N LEU A 89 15.93 32.21 26.58
CA LEU A 89 17.19 31.47 26.38
C LEU A 89 18.38 32.42 26.12
N SER A 90 18.15 33.56 25.46
CA SER A 90 19.17 34.60 25.20
C SER A 90 19.43 35.55 26.37
N ASP A 91 18.50 35.63 27.32
CA ASP A 91 18.47 36.62 28.40
C ASP A 91 19.51 36.39 29.52
N GLY A 92 20.24 35.27 29.50
CA GLY A 92 21.29 34.92 30.47
C GLY A 92 20.81 34.60 31.90
N ARG A 93 19.55 34.92 32.24
CA ARG A 93 18.97 34.70 33.57
C ARG A 93 18.70 33.22 33.85
N MET A 94 19.34 32.63 34.87
CA MET A 94 19.09 31.23 35.28
C MET A 94 17.79 31.09 36.08
N THR A 95 16.67 30.98 35.38
CA THR A 95 15.38 30.61 35.99
C THR A 95 15.16 29.10 35.86
N GLY A 96 14.28 28.52 36.69
CA GLY A 96 13.91 27.10 36.57
C GLY A 96 13.39 26.74 35.16
N LEU A 97 12.65 27.66 34.54
CA LEU A 97 12.23 27.54 33.14
C LEU A 97 13.40 27.58 32.15
N ASN A 98 14.39 28.46 32.34
CA ASN A 98 15.57 28.53 31.48
C ASN A 98 16.41 27.24 31.56
N THR A 99 16.62 26.71 32.76
CA THR A 99 17.32 25.43 32.97
C THR A 99 16.61 24.27 32.28
N LEU A 100 15.28 24.20 32.38
CA LEU A 100 14.47 23.18 31.70
C LEU A 100 14.51 23.34 30.17
N LEU A 101 14.40 24.56 29.64
CA LEU A 101 14.44 24.77 28.19
C LEU A 101 15.84 24.51 27.60
N LYS A 102 16.91 24.79 28.34
CA LYS A 102 18.29 24.42 27.96
C LYS A 102 18.50 22.91 27.89
N SER A 103 17.87 22.11 28.76
CA SER A 103 18.01 20.64 28.71
C SER A 103 17.34 20.03 27.47
N PHE A 104 16.25 20.64 26.97
CA PHE A 104 15.58 20.22 25.73
C PHE A 104 16.32 20.62 24.45
N ARG A 105 17.14 21.67 24.49
CA ARG A 105 17.91 22.17 23.33
C ARG A 105 19.07 21.23 22.93
N GLY A 106 19.48 20.32 23.82
CA GLY A 106 20.75 19.60 23.69
C GLY A 106 21.91 20.55 24.02
N ALA A 107 22.91 20.04 24.74
CA ALA A 107 24.12 20.81 25.08
C ALA A 107 24.80 21.36 23.83
#